data_AF-A0A0F7XZH4-F1
#
_entry.id   AF-A0A0F7XZH4-F1
#
_cell.length_a   1.000
_cell.length_b   1.000
_cell.length_c   1.000
_cell.angle_alpha   90.00
_cell.angle_beta   90.00
_cell.angle_gamma   90.00
#
_symmetry.space_group_name_H-M   'P 1'
#
loop_
_entity.id
_entity.type
_entity.pdbx_description
1 polymer ?
#
loop_
_entity_poly.entity_id
_entity_poly.type
_entity_poly.pdbx_seq_one_letter_code
_entity_poly.pdbx_strand_id
1 'polypeptide(L)'
;MSLKLPTLLFCLTLCSTAQAAPSVEAEADYQRAVRMAEANAQQASRLVEQEQLGQLDKPAMAQALHAFAQEHDAMEHELRKASDGGHAVASYLLANLESHFKLLMPGQREQKQAQACALYQTAADQGLLAAAVAMLRECQTAMLRFAVDDPELQRLRAQLLKALERPDPYADYYPLPTSQSLCFKGLDKPTLDPQRPLGAVAQAFTPVSLELQQYRADAYYSLIVMGDVDEATAQAHFKQVQALTKDCLDPMNLSAEFRDNGTH
;
A
#
# COMPACT_ATOMS: atom_id res chain seq x y z
N MET A 1 -40.88 -42.11 37.58
CA MET A 1 -40.05 -42.31 36.36
C MET A 1 -40.01 -41.02 35.59
N SER A 2 -38.81 -40.64 35.14
CA SER A 2 -38.52 -39.62 34.12
C SER A 2 -38.69 -38.16 34.53
N LEU A 3 -37.81 -37.22 34.17
CA LEU A 3 -36.38 -37.18 33.86
C LEU A 3 -36.03 -35.68 33.92
N LYS A 4 -34.83 -35.33 34.40
CA LYS A 4 -34.32 -33.95 34.46
C LYS A 4 -34.16 -33.35 33.06
N LEU A 5 -34.39 -32.04 32.90
CA LEU A 5 -33.68 -31.22 31.91
C LEU A 5 -33.33 -29.84 32.52
N PRO A 6 -32.05 -29.48 32.65
CA PRO A 6 -31.65 -28.13 33.02
C PRO A 6 -31.64 -27.24 31.78
N THR A 7 -32.27 -26.07 31.88
CA THR A 7 -32.25 -25.03 30.86
C THR A 7 -30.83 -24.51 30.70
N LEU A 8 -30.11 -25.00 29.68
CA LEU A 8 -28.86 -24.43 29.20
C LEU A 8 -29.16 -23.07 28.55
N LEU A 9 -28.89 -21.99 29.28
CA LEU A 9 -28.76 -20.66 28.68
C LEU A 9 -27.50 -20.65 27.81
N PHE A 10 -27.72 -20.73 26.49
CA PHE A 10 -26.70 -20.48 25.48
C PHE A 10 -26.35 -18.98 25.51
N CYS A 11 -25.24 -18.62 26.16
CA CYS A 11 -24.60 -17.32 25.93
C CYS A 11 -24.06 -17.31 24.50
N LEU A 12 -24.88 -16.85 23.54
CA LEU A 12 -24.40 -16.40 22.25
C LEU A 12 -23.57 -15.14 22.48
N THR A 13 -22.28 -15.30 22.73
CA THR A 13 -21.31 -14.23 22.55
C THR A 13 -21.34 -13.85 21.09
N LEU A 14 -22.09 -12.80 20.76
CA LEU A 14 -21.83 -11.98 19.59
C LEU A 14 -20.41 -11.44 19.77
N CYS A 15 -19.41 -12.21 19.33
CA CYS A 15 -18.10 -11.68 19.02
C CYS A 15 -18.29 -10.78 17.81
N SER A 16 -18.77 -9.56 18.06
CA SER A 16 -18.34 -8.42 17.27
C SER A 16 -16.84 -8.56 17.17
N THR A 17 -16.31 -8.81 15.97
CA THR A 17 -14.89 -8.66 15.71
C THR A 17 -14.61 -7.17 15.85
N ALA A 18 -14.56 -6.68 17.08
CA ALA A 18 -13.90 -5.42 17.37
C ALA A 18 -12.49 -5.64 16.82
N GLN A 19 -12.12 -4.90 15.77
CA GLN A 19 -10.72 -4.76 15.40
C GLN A 19 -10.01 -4.35 16.69
N ALA A 20 -9.28 -5.29 17.29
CA ALA A 20 -8.52 -4.99 18.47
C ALA A 20 -7.50 -3.93 18.05
N ALA A 21 -7.48 -2.80 18.75
CA ALA A 21 -6.38 -1.86 18.64
C ALA A 21 -5.06 -2.63 18.81
N PRO A 22 -3.97 -2.23 18.12
CA PRO A 22 -2.69 -2.90 18.26
C PRO A 22 -2.29 -3.00 19.73
N SER A 23 -1.60 -4.07 20.11
CA SER A 23 -1.05 -4.15 21.46
C SER A 23 -0.04 -3.01 21.68
N VAL A 24 0.18 -2.64 22.95
CA VAL A 24 1.17 -1.61 23.30
C VAL A 24 2.56 -2.02 22.81
N GLU A 25 2.86 -3.32 22.85
CA GLU A 25 4.10 -3.89 22.33
C GLU A 25 4.20 -3.73 20.80
N ALA A 26 3.12 -4.03 20.07
CA ALA A 26 3.09 -3.92 18.61
C ALA A 26 3.23 -2.45 18.15
N GLU A 27 2.60 -1.51 18.86
CA GLU A 27 2.79 -0.08 18.65
C GLU A 27 4.25 0.33 18.91
N ALA A 28 4.86 -0.16 19.99
CA ALA A 28 6.25 0.16 20.30
C ALA A 28 7.23 -0.40 19.26
N ASP A 29 7.00 -1.61 18.74
CA ASP A 29 7.74 -2.20 17.61
C ASP A 29 7.56 -1.35 16.34
N TYR A 30 6.32 -0.94 16.01
CA TYR A 30 6.03 -0.07 14.87
C TYR A 30 6.78 1.27 14.97
N GLN A 31 6.69 1.93 16.12
CA GLN A 31 7.37 3.21 16.36
C GLN A 31 8.90 3.08 16.29
N ARG A 32 9.48 1.93 16.67
CA ARG A 32 10.90 1.65 16.43
C ARG A 32 11.21 1.55 14.94
N ALA A 33 10.42 0.78 14.20
CA ALA A 33 10.59 0.66 12.75
C ALA A 33 10.51 2.02 12.03
N VAL A 34 9.56 2.88 12.40
CA VAL A 34 9.42 4.24 11.81
C VAL A 34 10.67 5.07 12.05
N ARG A 35 11.19 5.12 13.28
CA ARG A 35 12.44 5.86 13.58
C ARG A 35 13.64 5.31 12.81
N MET A 36 13.69 4.00 12.61
CA MET A 36 14.73 3.37 11.79
C MET A 36 14.58 3.75 10.32
N ALA A 37 13.36 3.73 9.78
CA ALA A 37 13.07 4.15 8.42
C ALA A 37 13.50 5.61 8.17
N GLU A 38 13.20 6.51 9.11
CA GLU A 38 13.61 7.92 9.04
C GLU A 38 15.15 8.08 9.05
N ALA A 39 15.85 7.36 9.94
CA ALA A 39 17.30 7.38 10.00
C ALA A 39 17.92 6.83 8.70
N ASN A 40 17.40 5.73 8.18
CA ASN A 40 17.84 5.10 6.94
C ASN A 40 17.61 6.04 5.74
N ALA A 41 16.46 6.72 5.69
CA ALA A 41 16.15 7.70 4.64
C ALA A 41 17.13 8.88 4.66
N GLN A 42 17.42 9.44 5.84
CA GLN A 42 18.40 10.52 5.98
C GLN A 42 19.81 10.07 5.56
N GLN A 43 20.19 8.84 5.89
CA GLN A 43 21.46 8.27 5.46
C GLN A 43 21.54 8.07 3.95
N ALA A 44 20.49 7.51 3.35
CA ALA A 44 20.40 7.34 1.90
C ALA A 44 20.49 8.69 1.17
N SER A 45 19.82 9.73 1.65
CA SER A 45 19.92 11.08 1.06
C SER A 45 21.34 11.63 1.09
N ARG A 46 22.07 11.47 2.22
CA ARG A 46 23.47 11.90 2.31
C ARG A 46 24.38 11.14 1.33
N LEU A 47 24.15 9.84 1.16
CA LEU A 47 24.93 9.02 0.22
C LEU A 47 24.68 9.43 -1.23
N VAL A 48 23.42 9.71 -1.59
CA VAL A 48 23.05 10.22 -2.92
C VAL A 48 23.72 11.57 -3.18
N GLU A 49 23.74 12.47 -2.20
CA GLU A 49 24.42 13.77 -2.32
C GLU A 49 25.94 13.60 -2.50
N GLN A 50 26.57 12.71 -1.72
CA GLN A 50 28.00 12.41 -1.86
C GLN A 50 28.35 11.82 -3.23
N GLU A 51 27.51 10.92 -3.77
CA GLU A 51 27.66 10.38 -5.12
C GLU A 51 27.57 11.51 -6.17
N GLN A 52 26.59 12.41 -6.04
CA GLN A 52 26.41 13.55 -6.95
C GLN A 52 27.59 14.52 -6.93
N LEU A 53 28.24 14.69 -5.78
CA LEU A 53 29.43 15.53 -5.61
C LEU A 53 30.73 14.82 -6.02
N GLY A 54 30.67 13.56 -6.46
CA GLY A 54 31.85 12.75 -6.80
C GLY A 54 32.73 12.41 -5.58
N GLN A 55 32.16 12.46 -4.38
CA GLN A 55 32.86 12.26 -3.11
C GLN A 55 32.82 10.80 -2.61
N LEU A 56 32.14 9.92 -3.35
CA LEU A 56 31.99 8.51 -2.99
C LEU A 56 32.87 7.64 -3.89
N ASP A 57 33.91 7.04 -3.31
CA ASP A 57 34.74 6.05 -4.00
C ASP A 57 34.10 4.65 -3.97
N LYS A 58 34.66 3.71 -4.74
CA LYS A 58 34.10 2.35 -4.86
C LYS A 58 34.07 1.59 -3.51
N PRO A 59 35.12 1.62 -2.67
CA PRO A 59 35.08 1.03 -1.34
C PRO A 59 34.00 1.63 -0.43
N ALA A 60 33.89 2.96 -0.38
CA ALA A 60 32.87 3.65 0.40
C ALA A 60 31.46 3.30 -0.08
N MET A 61 31.26 3.21 -1.39
CA MET A 61 30.01 2.76 -2.01
C MET A 61 29.64 1.33 -1.56
N ALA A 62 30.59 0.39 -1.62
CA ALA A 62 30.34 -0.99 -1.22
C ALA A 62 30.00 -1.09 0.28
N GLN A 63 30.67 -0.32 1.13
CA GLN A 63 30.39 -0.26 2.56
C GLN A 63 29.02 0.35 2.86
N ALA A 64 28.65 1.41 2.15
CA ALA A 64 27.34 2.04 2.25
C ALA A 64 26.21 1.09 1.87
N LEU A 65 26.37 0.32 0.78
CA LEU A 65 25.40 -0.70 0.37
C LEU A 65 25.25 -1.80 1.41
N HIS A 66 26.36 -2.22 2.05
CA HIS A 66 26.31 -3.22 3.11
C HIS A 66 25.60 -2.71 4.36
N ALA A 67 25.91 -1.49 4.79
CA ALA A 67 25.25 -0.84 5.93
C ALA A 67 23.74 -0.67 5.67
N PHE A 68 23.38 -0.20 4.47
CA PHE A 68 21.98 -0.06 4.06
C PHE A 68 21.22 -1.39 4.11
N ALA A 69 21.84 -2.49 3.68
CA ALA A 69 21.22 -3.81 3.78
C ALA A 69 20.97 -4.24 5.24
N GLN A 70 21.94 -4.02 6.13
CA GLN A 70 21.80 -4.34 7.56
C GLN A 70 20.72 -3.49 8.24
N GLU A 71 20.71 -2.19 7.94
CA GLU A 71 19.72 -1.23 8.44
C GLU A 71 18.31 -1.56 7.95
N HIS A 72 18.20 -1.99 6.69
CA HIS A 72 16.97 -2.48 6.11
C HIS A 72 16.46 -3.74 6.83
N ASP A 73 17.30 -4.76 6.99
CA ASP A 73 16.92 -6.02 7.65
C ASP A 73 16.46 -5.79 9.09
N ALA A 74 17.12 -4.88 9.81
CA ALA A 74 16.73 -4.53 11.17
C ALA A 74 15.37 -3.81 11.22
N MET A 75 15.11 -2.89 10.28
CA MET A 75 13.81 -2.21 10.17
C MET A 75 12.69 -3.18 9.78
N GLU A 76 12.95 -4.08 8.81
CA GLU A 76 12.00 -5.13 8.42
C GLU A 76 11.65 -6.03 9.61
N HIS A 77 12.65 -6.39 10.42
CA HIS A 77 12.44 -7.20 11.62
C HIS A 77 11.49 -6.53 12.63
N GLU A 78 11.65 -5.24 12.89
CA GLU A 78 10.74 -4.48 13.76
C GLU A 78 9.32 -4.39 13.16
N LEU A 79 9.18 -4.14 11.86
CA LEU A 79 7.87 -4.16 11.19
C LEU A 79 7.20 -5.52 11.28
N ARG A 80 7.98 -6.61 11.16
CA ARG A 80 7.45 -7.97 11.27
C ARG A 80 6.92 -8.25 12.67
N LYS A 81 7.65 -7.88 13.73
CA LYS A 81 7.16 -8.00 15.11
C LYS A 81 5.86 -7.21 15.33
N ALA A 82 5.79 -5.97 14.84
CA ALA A 82 4.58 -5.16 14.92
C ALA A 82 3.40 -5.78 14.13
N SER A 83 3.67 -6.29 12.92
CA SER A 83 2.68 -6.98 12.09
C SER A 83 2.16 -8.25 12.76
N ASP A 84 3.06 -9.08 13.31
CA ASP A 84 2.72 -10.31 14.04
C ASP A 84 1.93 -9.99 15.33
N GLY A 85 2.17 -8.82 15.92
CA GLY A 85 1.41 -8.25 17.03
C GLY A 85 0.06 -7.61 16.64
N GLY A 86 -0.34 -7.67 15.36
CA GLY A 86 -1.63 -7.19 14.86
C GLY A 86 -1.67 -5.71 14.47
N HIS A 87 -0.53 -5.09 14.18
CA HIS A 87 -0.50 -3.69 13.74
C HIS A 87 -0.74 -3.56 12.22
N ALA A 88 -1.96 -3.19 11.79
CA ALA A 88 -2.32 -3.09 10.36
C ALA A 88 -1.38 -2.23 9.52
N VAL A 89 -0.99 -1.04 10.00
CA VAL A 89 -0.07 -0.16 9.28
C VAL A 89 1.31 -0.80 9.13
N ALA A 90 1.80 -1.53 10.13
CA ALA A 90 3.06 -2.26 10.01
C ALA A 90 2.96 -3.39 8.97
N SER A 91 1.84 -4.13 8.94
CA SER A 91 1.59 -5.13 7.88
C SER A 91 1.59 -4.48 6.50
N TYR A 92 0.98 -3.29 6.35
CA TYR A 92 1.00 -2.54 5.09
C TYR A 92 2.40 -2.09 4.67
N LEU A 93 3.18 -1.51 5.59
CA LEU A 93 4.55 -1.09 5.30
C LEU A 93 5.46 -2.28 4.97
N LEU A 94 5.29 -3.40 5.67
CA LEU A 94 6.01 -4.64 5.37
C LEU A 94 5.64 -5.17 3.98
N ALA A 95 4.36 -5.12 3.60
CA ALA A 95 3.91 -5.50 2.26
C ALA A 95 4.53 -4.64 1.17
N ASN A 96 4.63 -3.31 1.38
CA ASN A 96 5.31 -2.39 0.46
C ASN A 96 6.78 -2.79 0.26
N LEU A 97 7.49 -3.17 1.34
CA LEU A 97 8.88 -3.64 1.25
C LEU A 97 8.98 -4.91 0.40
N GLU A 98 8.17 -5.92 0.70
CA GLU A 98 8.15 -7.20 -0.05
C GLU A 98 7.81 -6.98 -1.53
N SER A 99 6.88 -6.06 -1.82
CA SER A 99 6.49 -5.69 -3.19
C SER A 99 7.64 -5.02 -3.96
N HIS A 100 8.49 -4.23 -3.30
CA HIS A 100 9.67 -3.65 -3.94
C HIS A 100 10.77 -4.69 -4.21
N PHE A 101 11.02 -5.62 -3.28
CA PHE A 101 12.07 -6.63 -3.45
C PHE A 101 11.83 -7.59 -4.62
N LYS A 102 10.57 -7.84 -5.00
CA LYS A 102 10.25 -8.68 -6.17
C LYS A 102 10.87 -8.15 -7.48
N LEU A 103 11.16 -6.85 -7.53
CA LEU A 103 11.82 -6.20 -8.67
C LEU A 103 13.34 -6.42 -8.67
N LEU A 104 13.93 -6.61 -7.49
CA LEU A 104 15.37 -6.83 -7.30
C LEU A 104 15.76 -8.32 -7.29
N MET A 105 14.81 -9.22 -7.04
CA MET A 105 15.02 -10.67 -6.98
C MET A 105 14.09 -11.43 -7.96
N PRO A 106 14.43 -11.48 -9.27
CA PRO A 106 13.56 -12.08 -10.29
C PRO A 106 13.18 -13.54 -10.00
N GLY A 107 14.09 -14.31 -9.40
CA GLY A 107 13.86 -15.73 -9.06
C GLY A 107 12.89 -15.97 -7.89
N GLN A 108 12.47 -14.93 -7.17
CA GLN A 108 11.53 -15.03 -6.03
C GLN A 108 10.27 -14.18 -6.23
N ARG A 109 10.04 -13.67 -7.45
CA ARG A 109 8.98 -12.68 -7.73
C ARG A 109 7.60 -13.14 -7.28
N GLU A 110 7.18 -14.35 -7.64
CA GLU A 110 5.85 -14.87 -7.31
C GLU A 110 5.67 -15.08 -5.81
N GLN A 111 6.69 -15.62 -5.14
CA GLN A 111 6.68 -15.81 -3.69
C GLN A 111 6.56 -14.47 -2.95
N LYS A 112 7.36 -13.48 -3.35
CA LYS A 112 7.35 -12.13 -2.77
C LYS A 112 6.02 -11.41 -3.03
N GLN A 113 5.45 -11.59 -4.22
CA GLN A 113 4.12 -11.10 -4.54
C GLN A 113 3.05 -11.71 -3.63
N ALA A 114 3.06 -13.03 -3.44
CA ALA A 114 2.10 -13.71 -2.56
C ALA A 114 2.22 -13.24 -1.10
N GLN A 115 3.46 -13.06 -0.61
CA GLN A 115 3.73 -12.54 0.74
C GLN A 115 3.19 -11.10 0.90
N ALA A 116 3.49 -10.21 -0.05
CA ALA A 116 2.97 -8.84 -0.04
C ALA A 116 1.43 -8.83 -0.03
N CYS A 117 0.79 -9.64 -0.88
CA CYS A 117 -0.67 -9.70 -0.95
C CYS A 117 -1.33 -10.24 0.31
N ALA A 118 -0.72 -11.23 0.99
CA ALA A 118 -1.23 -11.71 2.27
C ALA A 118 -1.17 -10.64 3.36
N LEU A 119 -0.10 -9.84 3.37
CA LEU A 119 0.08 -8.73 4.31
C LEU A 119 -0.88 -7.57 4.02
N TYR A 120 -1.04 -7.18 2.75
CA TYR A 120 -2.05 -6.20 2.35
C TYR A 120 -3.46 -6.66 2.72
N GLN A 121 -3.80 -7.93 2.48
CA GLN A 121 -5.11 -8.49 2.84
C GLN A 121 -5.33 -8.41 4.36
N THR A 122 -4.32 -8.76 5.15
CA THR A 122 -4.34 -8.66 6.61
C THR A 122 -4.62 -7.23 7.10
N ALA A 123 -3.97 -6.23 6.50
CA ALA A 123 -4.19 -4.83 6.84
C ALA A 123 -5.56 -4.30 6.35
N ALA A 124 -6.00 -4.73 5.16
CA ALA A 124 -7.30 -4.35 4.60
C ALA A 124 -8.46 -4.96 5.38
N ASP A 125 -8.32 -6.20 5.87
CA ASP A 125 -9.32 -6.84 6.75
C ASP A 125 -9.42 -6.16 8.11
N GLN A 126 -8.39 -5.43 8.52
CA GLN A 126 -8.41 -4.54 9.69
C GLN A 126 -8.99 -3.15 9.39
N GLY A 127 -9.30 -2.85 8.14
CA GLY A 127 -9.97 -1.62 7.73
C GLY A 127 -9.06 -0.51 7.21
N LEU A 128 -7.77 -0.76 7.03
CA LEU A 128 -6.84 0.24 6.47
C LEU A 128 -7.14 0.46 4.97
N LEU A 129 -7.53 1.69 4.61
CA LEU A 129 -7.87 2.08 3.23
C LEU A 129 -6.67 1.90 2.30
N ALA A 130 -5.48 2.33 2.72
CA ALA A 130 -4.27 2.22 1.90
C ALA A 130 -3.98 0.78 1.46
N ALA A 131 -4.26 -0.20 2.33
CA ALA A 131 -4.10 -1.61 2.03
C ALA A 131 -5.19 -2.15 1.09
N ALA A 132 -6.44 -1.72 1.25
CA ALA A 132 -7.52 -2.09 0.31
C ALA A 132 -7.24 -1.56 -1.12
N VAL A 133 -6.67 -0.35 -1.23
CA VAL A 133 -6.20 0.22 -2.51
C VAL A 133 -5.09 -0.64 -3.10
N ALA A 134 -4.08 -1.01 -2.30
CA ALA A 134 -2.98 -1.86 -2.76
C ALA A 134 -3.45 -3.25 -3.20
N MET A 135 -4.41 -3.85 -2.49
CA MET A 135 -5.01 -5.14 -2.88
C MET A 135 -5.63 -5.10 -4.28
N LEU A 136 -6.45 -4.09 -4.58
CA LEU A 136 -7.06 -3.95 -5.91
C LEU A 136 -6.00 -3.72 -7.00
N ARG A 137 -4.95 -2.95 -6.72
CA ARG A 137 -3.97 -2.54 -7.73
C ARG A 137 -2.90 -3.61 -7.98
N GLU A 138 -2.42 -4.27 -6.93
CA GLU A 138 -1.24 -5.12 -7.00
C GLU A 138 -1.56 -6.61 -6.92
N CYS A 139 -2.69 -7.00 -6.31
CA CYS A 139 -2.95 -8.41 -5.97
C CYS A 139 -4.01 -9.08 -6.84
N GLN A 140 -4.77 -8.31 -7.61
CA GLN A 140 -5.67 -8.90 -8.61
C GLN A 140 -4.86 -9.54 -9.75
N THR A 141 -5.24 -10.75 -10.13
CA THR A 141 -4.66 -11.44 -11.30
C THR A 141 -5.60 -11.47 -12.51
N ALA A 142 -6.80 -10.91 -12.35
CA ALA A 142 -7.92 -10.97 -13.28
C ALA A 142 -7.69 -10.13 -14.55
N MET A 143 -7.16 -8.91 -14.42
CA MET A 143 -6.86 -8.05 -15.58
C MET A 143 -5.75 -8.63 -16.44
N LEU A 144 -4.80 -9.36 -15.85
CA LEU A 144 -3.77 -10.08 -16.61
C LEU A 144 -4.38 -11.22 -17.46
N ARG A 145 -5.57 -11.69 -17.09
CA ARG A 145 -6.31 -12.76 -17.77
C ARG A 145 -7.50 -12.23 -18.59
N PHE A 146 -7.68 -10.91 -18.66
CA PHE A 146 -8.85 -10.24 -19.27
C PHE A 146 -10.20 -10.80 -18.76
N ALA A 147 -10.23 -11.26 -17.50
CA ALA A 147 -11.41 -11.88 -16.89
C ALA A 147 -12.17 -10.85 -16.06
N VAL A 148 -13.06 -10.10 -16.73
CA VAL A 148 -13.86 -9.01 -16.13
C VAL A 148 -14.85 -9.51 -15.06
N ASP A 149 -15.38 -10.71 -15.23
CA ASP A 149 -16.29 -11.37 -14.27
C ASP A 149 -15.54 -12.22 -13.21
N ASP A 150 -14.24 -12.01 -13.03
CA ASP A 150 -13.46 -12.79 -12.05
C ASP A 150 -13.97 -12.51 -10.62
N PRO A 151 -14.40 -13.53 -9.86
CA PRO A 151 -14.90 -13.36 -8.50
C PRO A 151 -13.91 -12.71 -7.55
N GLU A 152 -12.60 -12.88 -7.78
CA GLU A 152 -11.55 -12.21 -7.00
C GLU A 152 -11.61 -10.71 -7.21
N LEU A 153 -11.74 -10.27 -8.47
CA LEU A 153 -11.79 -8.85 -8.82
C LEU A 153 -13.03 -8.18 -8.21
N GLN A 154 -14.19 -8.84 -8.27
CA GLN A 154 -15.42 -8.35 -7.64
C GLN A 154 -15.29 -8.26 -6.11
N ARG A 155 -14.65 -9.25 -5.47
CA ARG A 155 -14.36 -9.24 -4.03
C ARG A 155 -13.48 -8.05 -3.64
N LEU A 156 -12.43 -7.77 -4.41
CA LEU A 156 -11.49 -6.68 -4.15
C LEU A 156 -12.15 -5.31 -4.31
N ARG A 157 -12.99 -5.13 -5.33
CA ARG A 157 -13.82 -3.91 -5.50
C ARG A 157 -14.74 -3.69 -4.32
N ALA A 158 -15.49 -4.73 -3.93
CA ALA A 158 -16.40 -4.65 -2.80
C ALA A 158 -15.66 -4.33 -1.48
N GLN A 159 -14.47 -4.89 -1.27
CA GLN A 159 -13.64 -4.56 -0.11
C GLN A 159 -13.22 -3.08 -0.12
N LEU A 160 -12.77 -2.55 -1.27
CA LEU A 160 -12.36 -1.15 -1.39
C LEU A 160 -13.53 -0.17 -1.20
N LEU A 161 -14.69 -0.45 -1.82
CA LEU A 161 -15.90 0.34 -1.63
C LEU A 161 -16.32 0.38 -0.15
N LYS A 162 -16.31 -0.77 0.52
CA LYS A 162 -16.62 -0.85 1.96
C LYS A 162 -15.61 -0.06 2.82
N ALA A 163 -14.34 -0.03 2.45
CA ALA A 163 -13.33 0.78 3.14
C ALA A 163 -13.58 2.28 2.94
N LEU A 164 -14.03 2.69 1.75
CA LEU A 164 -14.36 4.09 1.45
C LEU A 164 -15.60 4.60 2.20
N GLU A 165 -16.58 3.74 2.44
CA GLU A 165 -17.83 4.06 3.16
C GLU A 165 -17.63 4.36 4.66
N ARG A 166 -16.49 3.96 5.23
CA ARG A 166 -16.24 4.07 6.67
C ARG A 166 -15.10 5.06 6.96
N PRO A 167 -15.08 5.69 8.14
CA PRO A 167 -13.86 6.32 8.63
C PRO A 167 -12.75 5.28 8.71
N ASP A 168 -11.55 5.64 8.26
CA ASP A 168 -10.38 4.77 8.40
C ASP A 168 -9.96 4.76 9.88
N PRO A 169 -9.94 3.61 10.56
CA PRO A 169 -9.55 3.53 11.96
C PRO A 169 -8.06 3.88 12.20
N TYR A 170 -7.25 3.95 11.15
CA TYR A 170 -5.83 4.29 11.18
C TYR A 170 -5.54 5.69 10.63
N ALA A 171 -6.53 6.59 10.61
CA ALA A 171 -6.40 7.95 10.09
C ALA A 171 -5.17 8.72 10.65
N ASP A 172 -4.82 8.49 11.93
CA ASP A 172 -3.70 9.17 12.60
C ASP A 172 -2.31 8.71 12.13
N TYR A 173 -2.22 7.61 11.38
CA TYR A 173 -0.97 7.10 10.83
C TYR A 173 -0.67 7.62 9.42
N TYR A 174 -1.58 8.40 8.83
CA TYR A 174 -1.33 9.08 7.57
C TYR A 174 -0.41 10.30 7.77
N PRO A 175 0.43 10.66 6.78
CA PRO A 175 0.49 10.10 5.43
C PRO A 175 1.19 8.74 5.34
N LEU A 176 0.74 7.90 4.39
CA LEU A 176 1.32 6.57 4.16
C LEU A 176 1.99 6.47 2.78
N PRO A 177 3.14 5.78 2.66
CA PRO A 177 3.86 5.66 1.40
C PRO A 177 3.18 4.68 0.45
N THR A 178 3.12 5.01 -0.84
CA THR A 178 2.80 4.07 -1.93
C THR A 178 3.70 4.33 -3.12
N SER A 179 4.09 3.27 -3.83
CA SER A 179 4.93 3.39 -5.03
C SER A 179 4.16 3.34 -6.34
N GLN A 180 2.84 3.21 -6.30
CA GLN A 180 2.07 2.76 -7.45
C GLN A 180 0.78 3.58 -7.67
N SER A 181 0.64 4.73 -6.98
CA SER A 181 -0.54 5.61 -7.10
C SER A 181 -0.82 5.97 -8.56
N LEU A 182 -2.09 5.85 -8.96
CA LEU A 182 -2.55 6.24 -10.28
C LEU A 182 -2.85 7.74 -10.35
N CYS A 183 -3.24 8.37 -9.24
CA CYS A 183 -3.47 9.81 -9.22
C CYS A 183 -2.20 10.63 -8.98
N PHE A 184 -1.26 10.18 -8.16
CA PHE A 184 -0.23 11.05 -7.59
C PHE A 184 1.21 10.64 -7.93
N LYS A 185 1.40 9.61 -8.75
CA LYS A 185 2.71 9.21 -9.25
C LYS A 185 2.66 9.05 -10.77
N GLY A 186 3.61 9.68 -11.46
CA GLY A 186 3.74 9.52 -12.91
C GLY A 186 4.03 8.07 -13.30
N LEU A 187 3.57 7.66 -14.48
CA LEU A 187 3.79 6.31 -15.03
C LEU A 187 5.19 6.14 -15.65
N ASP A 188 6.06 7.15 -15.51
CA ASP A 188 7.37 7.16 -16.13
C ASP A 188 8.25 6.03 -15.60
N LYS A 189 8.90 5.31 -16.52
CA LYS A 189 9.87 4.30 -16.15
C LYS A 189 11.12 4.99 -15.62
N PRO A 190 11.65 4.58 -14.46
CA PRO A 190 12.90 5.11 -13.99
C PRO A 190 14.02 4.89 -15.01
N THR A 191 14.83 5.91 -15.23
CA THR A 191 16.05 5.77 -16.03
C THR A 191 17.20 5.44 -15.10
N LEU A 192 17.81 4.26 -15.29
CA LEU A 192 19.00 3.86 -14.55
C LEU A 192 20.23 4.56 -15.14
N ASP A 193 20.94 5.36 -14.33
CA ASP A 193 22.21 5.98 -14.68
C ASP A 193 23.38 5.15 -14.12
N PRO A 194 24.14 4.43 -14.95
CA PRO A 194 25.26 3.60 -14.49
C PRO A 194 26.39 4.41 -13.84
N GLN A 195 26.47 5.72 -14.09
CA GLN A 195 27.48 6.60 -13.49
C GLN A 195 27.05 7.12 -12.12
N ARG A 196 25.74 7.07 -11.81
CA ARG A 196 25.15 7.51 -10.54
C ARG A 196 24.11 6.48 -10.05
N PRO A 197 24.55 5.25 -9.76
CA PRO A 197 23.65 4.16 -9.43
C PRO A 197 22.77 4.44 -8.20
N LEU A 198 23.27 5.12 -7.16
CA LEU A 198 22.47 5.41 -5.97
C LEU A 198 21.38 6.44 -6.27
N GLY A 199 21.72 7.54 -6.93
CA GLY A 199 20.75 8.56 -7.33
C GLY A 199 19.66 7.99 -8.25
N ALA A 200 20.04 7.11 -9.18
CA ALA A 200 19.10 6.46 -10.09
C ALA A 200 18.14 5.51 -9.36
N VAL A 201 18.65 4.69 -8.43
CA VAL A 201 17.82 3.80 -7.59
C VAL A 201 16.91 4.62 -6.69
N ALA A 202 17.43 5.66 -6.03
CA ALA A 202 16.62 6.53 -5.19
C ALA A 202 15.46 7.15 -5.97
N GLN A 203 15.72 7.69 -7.16
CA GLN A 203 14.67 8.26 -8.02
C GLN A 203 13.64 7.21 -8.46
N ALA A 204 14.09 5.99 -8.78
CA ALA A 204 13.23 4.91 -9.22
C ALA A 204 12.27 4.39 -8.16
N PHE A 205 12.74 4.30 -6.92
CA PHE A 205 12.04 3.59 -5.85
C PHE A 205 11.50 4.51 -4.75
N THR A 206 11.64 5.83 -4.87
CA THR A 206 11.03 6.77 -3.93
C THR A 206 9.49 6.63 -3.99
N PRO A 207 8.83 6.24 -2.88
CA PRO A 207 7.38 6.24 -2.82
C PRO A 207 6.85 7.68 -2.73
N VAL A 208 5.60 7.88 -3.14
CA VAL A 208 4.85 9.09 -2.79
C VAL A 208 4.15 8.84 -1.46
N SER A 209 4.22 9.81 -0.54
CA SER A 209 3.47 9.75 0.71
C SER A 209 2.15 10.47 0.51
N LEU A 210 1.05 9.76 0.71
CA LEU A 210 -0.28 10.29 0.48
C LEU A 210 -1.03 10.46 1.80
N GLU A 211 -1.67 11.61 1.95
CA GLU A 211 -2.65 11.87 2.99
C GLU A 211 -3.90 10.99 2.82
N LEU A 212 -4.69 10.84 3.88
CA LEU A 212 -5.91 10.02 3.84
C LEU A 212 -6.87 10.42 2.70
N GLN A 213 -7.06 11.73 2.47
CA GLN A 213 -7.93 12.21 1.38
C GLN A 213 -7.33 11.93 -0.01
N GLN A 214 -6.01 11.97 -0.13
CA GLN A 214 -5.33 11.57 -1.37
C GLN A 214 -5.49 10.06 -1.61
N TYR A 215 -5.40 9.21 -0.58
CA TYR A 215 -5.74 7.79 -0.74
C TYR A 215 -7.20 7.56 -1.13
N ARG A 216 -8.15 8.33 -0.59
CA ARG A 216 -9.56 8.24 -1.02
C ARG A 216 -9.72 8.62 -2.48
N ALA A 217 -9.04 9.65 -2.96
CA ALA A 217 -9.06 10.02 -4.37
C ALA A 217 -8.42 8.93 -5.26
N ASP A 218 -7.25 8.43 -4.86
CA ASP A 218 -6.55 7.36 -5.57
C ASP A 218 -7.38 6.06 -5.61
N ALA A 219 -8.12 5.76 -4.55
CA ALA A 219 -9.06 4.64 -4.48
C ALA A 219 -10.21 4.77 -5.50
N TYR A 220 -10.89 5.91 -5.54
CA TYR A 220 -11.94 6.15 -6.53
C TYR A 220 -11.40 6.11 -7.96
N TYR A 221 -10.22 6.68 -8.20
CA TYR A 221 -9.57 6.59 -9.50
C TYR A 221 -9.25 5.13 -9.87
N SER A 222 -8.77 4.34 -8.92
CA SER A 222 -8.48 2.92 -9.11
C SER A 222 -9.74 2.08 -9.39
N LEU A 223 -10.88 2.43 -8.79
CA LEU A 223 -12.17 1.81 -9.10
C LEU A 223 -12.63 2.09 -10.53
N ILE A 224 -12.24 3.22 -11.13
CA ILE A 224 -12.54 3.50 -12.53
C ILE A 224 -11.64 2.65 -13.44
N VAL A 225 -10.32 2.73 -13.21
CA VAL A 225 -9.31 2.15 -14.11
C VAL A 225 -9.22 0.62 -14.00
N MET A 226 -9.29 0.09 -12.78
CA MET A 226 -9.12 -1.34 -12.49
C MET A 226 -10.46 -2.02 -12.16
N GLY A 227 -11.47 -1.20 -11.85
CA GLY A 227 -12.71 -1.67 -11.28
C GLY A 227 -13.81 -1.97 -12.29
N ASP A 228 -13.53 -2.02 -13.61
CA ASP A 228 -14.46 -2.41 -14.70
C ASP A 228 -15.93 -2.16 -14.33
N VAL A 229 -16.25 -0.88 -14.19
CA VAL A 229 -17.55 -0.39 -13.81
C VAL A 229 -18.25 0.20 -15.04
N ASP A 230 -19.58 0.26 -15.01
CA ASP A 230 -20.31 1.00 -16.04
C ASP A 230 -19.96 2.49 -16.03
N GLU A 231 -20.27 3.17 -17.15
CA GLU A 231 -19.92 4.56 -17.36
C GLU A 231 -20.53 5.49 -16.30
N ALA A 232 -21.78 5.24 -15.87
CA ALA A 232 -22.44 6.08 -14.88
C ALA A 232 -21.73 6.00 -13.52
N THR A 233 -21.31 4.80 -13.13
CA THR A 233 -20.53 4.54 -11.92
C THR A 233 -19.12 5.13 -12.03
N ALA A 234 -18.47 4.99 -13.19
CA ALA A 234 -17.17 5.59 -13.47
C ALA A 234 -17.21 7.12 -13.32
N GLN A 235 -18.21 7.78 -13.92
CA GLN A 235 -18.43 9.22 -13.81
C GLN A 235 -18.71 9.64 -12.35
N ALA A 236 -19.50 8.86 -11.61
CA ALA A 236 -19.78 9.13 -10.21
C ALA A 236 -18.51 9.05 -9.35
N HIS A 237 -17.67 8.04 -9.55
CA HIS A 237 -16.36 7.93 -8.90
C HIS A 237 -15.43 9.07 -9.30
N PHE A 238 -15.41 9.48 -10.58
CA PHE A 238 -14.56 10.58 -11.03
C PHE A 238 -14.94 11.91 -10.38
N LYS A 239 -16.25 12.17 -10.20
CA LYS A 239 -16.72 13.33 -9.41
C LYS A 239 -16.22 13.29 -7.97
N GLN A 240 -16.11 12.11 -7.35
CA GLN A 240 -15.51 11.98 -6.02
C GLN A 240 -14.01 12.32 -6.05
N VAL A 241 -13.25 11.85 -7.05
CA VAL A 241 -11.84 12.24 -7.23
C VAL A 241 -11.70 13.76 -7.28
N GLN A 242 -12.49 14.43 -8.12
CA GLN A 242 -12.47 15.90 -8.28
C GLN A 242 -12.89 16.66 -7.01
N ALA A 243 -13.81 16.10 -6.22
CA ALA A 243 -14.22 16.70 -4.95
C ALA A 243 -13.14 16.58 -3.88
N LEU A 244 -12.34 15.52 -3.92
CA LEU A 244 -11.29 15.22 -2.94
C LEU A 244 -9.97 15.92 -3.25
N THR A 245 -9.64 16.09 -4.53
CA THR A 245 -8.36 16.71 -4.93
C THR A 245 -8.42 17.34 -6.32
N LYS A 246 -7.57 18.34 -6.54
CA LYS A 246 -7.28 18.92 -7.85
C LYS A 246 -5.93 18.48 -8.41
N ASP A 247 -5.15 17.76 -7.60
CA ASP A 247 -3.73 17.46 -7.88
C ASP A 247 -3.57 16.05 -8.48
N CYS A 248 -4.67 15.37 -8.82
CA CYS A 248 -4.60 14.11 -9.54
C CYS A 248 -4.03 14.35 -10.95
N LEU A 249 -2.97 13.63 -11.30
CA LEU A 249 -2.27 13.69 -12.58
C LEU A 249 -3.12 13.20 -13.76
N ASP A 250 -4.20 12.46 -13.48
CA ASP A 250 -5.14 11.91 -14.46
C ASP A 250 -4.45 11.23 -15.67
N PRO A 251 -3.61 10.20 -15.45
CA PRO A 251 -2.82 9.58 -16.52
C PRO A 251 -3.68 8.88 -17.59
N MET A 252 -4.93 8.53 -17.28
CA MET A 252 -5.88 7.95 -18.26
C MET A 252 -6.70 9.02 -19.00
N ASN A 253 -6.49 10.31 -18.71
CA ASN A 253 -7.19 11.43 -19.34
C ASN A 253 -8.73 11.35 -19.19
N LEU A 254 -9.21 10.87 -18.03
CA LEU A 254 -10.63 10.72 -17.71
C LEU A 254 -11.36 12.08 -17.69
N SER A 255 -10.65 13.15 -17.37
CA SER A 255 -11.18 14.51 -17.40
C SER A 255 -11.62 14.96 -18.79
N ALA A 256 -10.95 14.49 -19.85
CA ALA A 256 -11.37 14.74 -21.23
C ALA A 256 -12.55 13.82 -21.60
N GLU A 257 -12.44 12.53 -21.28
CA GLU A 257 -13.46 11.52 -21.58
C GLU A 257 -14.85 11.90 -21.01
N PHE A 258 -14.91 12.29 -19.74
CA PHE A 258 -16.17 12.66 -19.10
C PHE A 258 -16.62 14.12 -19.32
N ARG A 259 -15.80 14.94 -19.98
CA ARG A 259 -16.23 16.27 -20.44
C ARG A 259 -17.12 16.18 -21.68
N ASP A 260 -16.84 15.24 -22.57
CA ASP A 260 -17.53 15.14 -23.86
C ASP A 260 -18.92 14.48 -23.74
N ASN A 261 -19.17 13.71 -22.69
CA ASN A 261 -20.46 13.05 -22.44
C ASN A 261 -21.47 13.92 -21.65
N GLY A 262 -21.12 15.17 -21.32
CA GLY A 262 -21.99 16.13 -20.64
C GLY A 262 -22.92 16.93 -21.56
N THR A 263 -22.89 16.67 -22.87
CA THR A 263 -23.70 17.34 -23.90
C THR A 263 -24.41 16.34 -24.80
N HIS A 264 -25.40 15.60 -24.28
CA HIS A 264 -26.49 15.02 -25.09
C HIS A 264 -27.76 14.86 -24.27
#